data_AF-A0A6B1FWF5-F1
#
_entry.id   AF-A0A6B1FWF5-F1
#
_cell.length_a   1.000
_cell.length_b   1.000
_cell.length_c   1.000
_cell.angle_alpha   90.00
_cell.angle_beta   90.00
_cell.angle_gamma   90.00
#
_symmetry.space_group_name_H-M   'P 1'
#
loop_
_entity.id
_entity.type
_entity.pdbx_description
1 polymer ?
#
loop_
_entity_poly.entity_id
_entity_poly.type
_entity_poly.pdbx_seq_one_letter_code
_entity_poly.pdbx_strand_id
1 'polypeptide(L)'
;MYRWVQKGSHNQTRNSPGYRGRKMSDLQLLQYLFDVQGYLVIEDALTPSEVQSLNRLLDAQQLPASGQTQRFGSAPDGPGFLEWGQPFVDLLDHETIMPVLRFRLGDCFRLDRIYGMYMKEGMPRGRLHADYGATSPTTRANPGEYVPFRDDQIYNGFVVVTWCLTDTGPGKGGFCCIPGSHKSNYKLPQQIDEAPEDSPSVIIPEAPAGSAILFTEALTHGTAAWQARHERRALLYKYCISHVAWTARRVQPPPEVELTPRQQILFRDPGDPFRHFPSLFEEAVAV
;
A
#
# COMPACT_ATOMS: atom_id res chain seq x y z
N MET A 1 -5.35 -18.58 -18.05
CA MET A 1 -5.05 -17.66 -16.93
C MET A 1 -6.00 -16.48 -17.07
N TYR A 2 -7.05 -16.39 -16.25
CA TYR A 2 -8.09 -15.37 -16.39
C TYR A 2 -7.56 -14.02 -15.90
N ARG A 3 -7.56 -13.02 -16.79
CA ARG A 3 -7.14 -11.64 -16.55
C ARG A 3 -8.41 -10.80 -16.36
N TRP A 4 -8.68 -10.29 -15.16
CA TRP A 4 -9.74 -9.31 -14.94
C TRP A 4 -9.11 -7.92 -14.90
N VAL A 5 -9.14 -7.25 -16.05
CA VAL A 5 -8.98 -5.79 -16.16
C VAL A 5 -10.40 -5.23 -16.16
N GLN A 6 -10.75 -4.33 -15.24
CA GLN A 6 -11.97 -3.54 -15.40
C GLN A 6 -11.77 -2.59 -16.57
N LYS A 7 -12.15 -3.00 -17.78
CA LYS A 7 -12.26 -2.07 -18.90
C LYS A 7 -13.48 -1.16 -18.65
N GLY A 8 -13.23 0.08 -18.26
CA GLY A 8 -14.26 1.12 -18.22
C GLY A 8 -14.87 1.31 -19.60
N SER A 9 -16.13 0.95 -19.78
CA SER A 9 -16.86 1.18 -21.03
C SER A 9 -17.14 2.68 -21.20
N HIS A 10 -16.53 3.31 -22.21
CA HIS A 10 -16.90 4.64 -22.67
C HIS A 10 -18.22 4.59 -23.46
N ASN A 11 -19.30 5.20 -22.94
CA ASN A 11 -20.04 6.25 -23.67
C ASN A 11 -21.09 6.94 -22.78
N GLN A 12 -21.02 8.28 -22.75
CA GLN A 12 -22.06 9.31 -22.46
C GLN A 12 -22.77 9.26 -21.09
N THR A 13 -22.89 10.32 -20.28
CA THR A 13 -22.95 11.78 -20.50
C THR A 13 -22.34 12.53 -19.30
N ARG A 14 -21.88 13.77 -19.55
CA ARG A 14 -21.43 14.75 -18.55
C ARG A 14 -22.40 14.84 -17.36
N ASN A 15 -21.87 14.68 -16.14
CA ASN A 15 -22.26 15.42 -14.94
C ASN A 15 -21.19 15.17 -13.86
N SER A 16 -20.90 16.23 -13.11
CA SER A 16 -19.81 16.47 -12.14
C SER A 16 -19.45 15.30 -11.21
N PRO A 17 -18.17 15.13 -10.80
CA PRO A 17 -17.78 14.05 -9.90
C PRO A 17 -17.95 14.49 -8.44
N GLY A 18 -19.12 14.19 -7.88
CA GLY A 18 -19.28 13.97 -6.45
C GLY A 18 -19.64 12.49 -6.24
N TYR A 19 -18.87 11.80 -5.41
CA TYR A 19 -19.12 10.48 -4.81
C TYR A 19 -20.14 9.58 -5.54
N ARG A 20 -19.71 8.87 -6.60
CA ARG A 20 -20.44 7.67 -7.07
C ARG A 20 -19.97 6.48 -6.25
N GLY A 21 -20.73 6.16 -5.20
CA GLY A 21 -20.52 4.98 -4.38
C GLY A 21 -20.31 3.72 -5.24
N ARG A 22 -19.18 3.04 -5.01
CA ARG A 22 -18.94 1.68 -5.51
C ARG A 22 -20.12 0.80 -5.09
N LYS A 23 -20.68 0.02 -6.01
CA LYS A 23 -21.82 -0.86 -5.67
C LYS A 23 -21.36 -1.86 -4.60
N MET A 24 -22.24 -2.29 -3.69
CA MET A 24 -21.89 -3.32 -2.69
C MET A 24 -21.31 -4.60 -3.32
N SER A 25 -21.72 -4.94 -4.55
CA SER A 25 -21.15 -6.04 -5.35
C SER A 25 -19.65 -5.88 -5.62
N ASP A 26 -19.18 -4.64 -5.77
CA ASP A 26 -17.79 -4.34 -6.06
C ASP A 26 -16.93 -4.51 -4.80
N LEU A 27 -17.46 -4.14 -3.63
CA LEU A 27 -16.75 -4.29 -2.36
C LEU A 27 -16.58 -5.77 -1.97
N GLN A 28 -17.63 -6.59 -2.13
CA GLN A 28 -17.55 -8.03 -1.88
C GLN A 28 -16.51 -8.70 -2.79
N LEU A 29 -16.46 -8.30 -4.07
CA LEU A 29 -15.45 -8.79 -5.01
C LEU A 29 -14.04 -8.38 -4.57
N LEU A 30 -13.82 -7.12 -4.19
CA LEU A 30 -12.52 -6.65 -3.71
C LEU A 30 -12.08 -7.38 -2.44
N GLN A 31 -13.02 -7.61 -1.51
CA GLN A 31 -12.76 -8.37 -0.28
C GLN A 31 -12.36 -9.81 -0.60
N TYR A 32 -13.10 -10.49 -1.47
CA TYR A 32 -12.80 -11.86 -1.89
C TYR A 32 -11.44 -11.95 -2.59
N LEU A 33 -11.16 -11.06 -3.54
CA LEU A 33 -9.90 -11.04 -4.27
C LEU A 33 -8.72 -10.76 -3.33
N PHE A 34 -8.81 -9.73 -2.49
CA PHE A 34 -7.76 -9.42 -1.52
C PHE A 34 -7.53 -10.60 -0.57
N ASP A 35 -8.58 -11.26 -0.11
CA ASP A 35 -8.43 -12.44 0.76
C ASP A 35 -7.66 -13.56 0.05
N VAL A 36 -8.04 -13.92 -1.19
CA VAL A 36 -7.42 -15.02 -1.92
C VAL A 36 -5.96 -14.72 -2.29
N GLN A 37 -5.65 -13.50 -2.72
CA GLN A 37 -4.35 -13.19 -3.31
C GLN A 37 -3.43 -12.34 -2.43
N GLY A 38 -3.96 -11.65 -1.41
CA GLY A 38 -3.22 -10.83 -0.45
C GLY A 38 -2.86 -9.43 -0.94
N TYR A 39 -3.28 -9.07 -2.16
CA TYR A 39 -3.13 -7.74 -2.74
C TYR A 39 -4.34 -7.35 -3.61
N LEU A 40 -4.42 -6.10 -4.05
CA LEU A 40 -5.33 -5.57 -5.05
C LEU A 40 -4.59 -4.53 -5.89
N VAL A 41 -5.02 -4.37 -7.14
CA VAL A 41 -4.70 -3.20 -7.95
C VAL A 41 -6.01 -2.50 -8.26
N ILE A 42 -6.07 -1.21 -7.96
CA ILE A 42 -7.16 -0.33 -8.36
C ILE A 42 -6.58 0.62 -9.40
N GLU A 43 -6.89 0.35 -10.67
CA GLU A 43 -6.56 1.24 -11.78
C GLU A 43 -7.40 2.53 -11.70
N ASP A 44 -6.89 3.61 -12.31
CA ASP A 44 -7.53 4.92 -12.34
C ASP A 44 -7.95 5.46 -10.95
N ALA A 45 -7.18 5.10 -9.91
CA ALA A 45 -7.43 5.54 -8.54
C ALA A 45 -7.14 7.04 -8.35
N LEU A 46 -6.22 7.58 -9.16
CA LEU A 46 -5.92 9.00 -9.30
C LEU A 46 -6.14 9.43 -10.74
N THR A 47 -6.63 10.65 -10.92
CA THR A 47 -6.73 11.30 -12.23
C THR A 47 -5.35 11.66 -12.79
N PRO A 48 -5.23 11.83 -14.12
CA PRO A 48 -3.99 12.31 -14.74
C PRO A 48 -3.50 13.66 -14.18
N SER A 49 -4.42 14.55 -13.78
CA SER A 49 -4.07 15.84 -13.16
C SER A 49 -3.48 15.68 -11.77
N GLU A 50 -3.99 14.77 -10.95
CA GLU A 50 -3.43 14.47 -9.63
C GLU A 50 -2.04 13.86 -9.76
N VAL A 51 -1.88 12.88 -10.66
CA VAL A 51 -0.57 12.28 -10.97
C VAL A 51 0.43 13.32 -11.44
N GLN A 52 0.03 14.24 -12.34
CA GLN A 52 0.90 15.31 -12.80
C GLN A 52 1.30 16.27 -11.67
N SER A 53 0.36 16.59 -10.78
CA SER A 53 0.60 17.51 -9.66
C SER A 53 1.57 16.90 -8.64
N LEU A 54 1.39 15.62 -8.29
CA LEU A 54 2.31 14.87 -7.44
C LEU A 54 3.71 14.78 -8.06
N ASN A 55 3.81 14.47 -9.35
CA ASN A 55 5.09 14.41 -10.05
C ASN A 55 5.79 15.77 -10.08
N ARG A 56 5.06 16.86 -10.31
CA ARG A 56 5.64 18.22 -10.32
C ARG A 56 6.22 18.60 -8.94
N LEU A 57 5.52 18.27 -7.86
CA LEU A 57 6.00 18.52 -6.50
C LEU A 57 7.22 17.64 -6.18
N LEU A 58 7.24 16.40 -6.68
CA LEU A 58 8.38 15.50 -6.57
C LEU A 58 9.60 16.01 -7.35
N ASP A 59 9.40 16.56 -8.56
CA ASP A 59 10.46 17.13 -9.39
C ASP A 59 11.13 18.35 -8.74
N ALA A 60 10.42 19.06 -7.86
CA ALA A 60 10.98 20.16 -7.09
C ALA A 60 11.93 19.69 -5.96
N GLN A 61 11.97 18.39 -5.66
CA GLN A 61 12.80 17.82 -4.61
C GLN A 61 14.14 17.35 -5.13
N GLN A 62 15.19 17.47 -4.31
CA GLN A 62 16.48 16.86 -4.60
C GLN A 62 16.44 15.38 -4.23
N LEU A 63 15.96 14.54 -5.16
CA LEU A 63 15.94 13.10 -4.94
C LEU A 63 17.37 12.52 -4.80
N PRO A 64 17.55 11.47 -3.99
CA PRO A 64 18.85 10.84 -3.81
C PRO A 64 19.48 10.42 -5.15
N ALA A 65 20.81 10.57 -5.24
CA ALA A 65 21.54 10.11 -6.41
C ALA A 65 21.40 8.59 -6.58
N SER A 66 21.41 8.16 -7.85
CA SER A 66 21.37 6.75 -8.23
C SER A 66 22.48 5.96 -7.51
N GLY A 67 22.11 4.87 -6.82
CA GLY A 67 23.05 3.95 -6.16
C GLY A 67 23.23 4.14 -4.65
N GLN A 68 22.70 5.22 -4.05
CA GLN A 68 22.73 5.40 -2.58
C GLN A 68 21.54 4.74 -1.89
N THR A 69 20.34 5.02 -2.38
CA THR A 69 19.08 4.46 -1.88
C THR A 69 18.02 4.55 -2.97
N GLN A 70 17.08 3.61 -2.98
CA GLN A 70 15.91 3.66 -3.85
C GLN A 70 14.72 4.35 -3.16
N ARG A 71 14.91 4.85 -1.92
CA ARG A 71 13.85 5.47 -1.11
C ARG A 71 14.09 6.96 -0.93
N PHE A 72 13.00 7.73 -0.86
CA PHE A 72 13.00 9.16 -0.55
C PHE A 72 11.88 9.50 0.43
N GLY A 73 11.94 10.69 1.04
CA GLY A 73 10.87 11.25 1.90
C GLY A 73 10.37 10.29 2.96
N SER A 74 11.27 9.50 3.57
CA SER A 74 10.92 8.44 4.50
C SER A 74 10.62 9.02 5.89
N ALA A 75 9.58 8.50 6.55
CA ALA A 75 9.30 8.74 7.96
C ALA A 75 9.08 7.40 8.66
N PRO A 76 9.50 7.26 9.94
CA PRO A 76 8.96 8.08 11.03
C PRO A 76 9.86 9.20 11.59
N ASP A 77 11.02 9.51 11.01
CA ASP A 77 11.88 10.61 11.48
C ASP A 77 11.41 11.99 10.95
N GLY A 78 10.16 12.37 11.28
CA GLY A 78 9.51 13.60 10.82
C GLY A 78 8.27 13.36 9.95
N PRO A 79 7.85 14.36 9.14
CA PRO A 79 6.69 14.24 8.26
C PRO A 79 6.98 13.51 6.93
N GLY A 80 8.25 13.31 6.57
CA GLY A 80 8.64 12.72 5.29
C GLY A 80 8.07 13.49 4.11
N PHE A 81 7.74 12.81 3.01
CA PHE A 81 7.20 13.47 1.81
C PHE A 81 5.85 14.20 2.04
N LEU A 82 5.19 14.05 3.19
CA LEU A 82 3.94 14.77 3.48
C LEU A 82 4.18 16.28 3.61
N GLU A 83 5.42 16.70 3.90
CA GLU A 83 5.80 18.12 3.93
C GLU A 83 5.86 18.76 2.54
N TRP A 84 5.80 17.98 1.46
CA TRP A 84 5.92 18.48 0.09
C TRP A 84 4.61 19.00 -0.48
N GLY A 85 3.53 18.99 0.31
CA GLY A 85 2.30 19.72 0.04
C GLY A 85 1.03 18.88 0.19
N GLN A 86 -0.10 19.59 0.15
CA GLN A 86 -1.46 19.03 0.31
C GLN A 86 -1.71 17.77 -0.55
N PRO A 87 -1.28 17.68 -1.83
CA PRO A 87 -1.54 16.48 -2.62
C PRO A 87 -1.00 15.18 -2.02
N PHE A 88 0.08 15.21 -1.23
CA PHE A 88 0.58 14.00 -0.53
C PHE A 88 -0.26 13.67 0.71
N VAL A 89 -0.84 14.68 1.37
CA VAL A 89 -1.70 14.52 2.53
C VAL A 89 -3.08 13.99 2.12
N ASP A 90 -3.61 14.44 0.98
CA ASP A 90 -4.90 14.01 0.42
C ASP A 90 -4.95 12.49 0.14
N LEU A 91 -3.79 11.86 -0.05
CA LEU A 91 -3.68 10.41 -0.26
C LEU A 91 -3.84 9.59 1.03
N LEU A 92 -3.72 10.20 2.22
CA LEU A 92 -3.75 9.50 3.52
C LEU A 92 -5.07 8.77 3.76
N ASP A 93 -6.18 9.37 3.35
CA ASP A 93 -7.54 8.88 3.55
C ASP A 93 -8.37 8.92 2.27
N HIS A 94 -7.70 8.76 1.12
CA HIS A 94 -8.31 8.80 -0.20
C HIS A 94 -9.49 7.82 -0.33
N GLU A 95 -10.61 8.28 -0.89
CA GLU A 95 -11.87 7.53 -0.92
C GLU A 95 -11.75 6.15 -1.57
N THR A 96 -10.89 6.01 -2.58
CA THR A 96 -10.63 4.74 -3.29
C THR A 96 -10.03 3.65 -2.40
N ILE A 97 -9.20 4.02 -1.41
CA ILE A 97 -8.48 3.05 -0.57
C ILE A 97 -9.19 2.79 0.76
N MET A 98 -9.96 3.75 1.26
CA MET A 98 -10.58 3.69 2.59
C MET A 98 -11.50 2.47 2.80
N PRO A 99 -12.35 2.05 1.84
CA PRO A 99 -13.13 0.82 1.99
C PRO A 99 -12.26 -0.43 2.13
N VAL A 100 -11.14 -0.48 1.40
CA VAL A 100 -10.21 -1.62 1.46
C VAL A 100 -9.47 -1.65 2.78
N LEU A 101 -8.99 -0.49 3.25
CA LEU A 101 -8.39 -0.37 4.57
C LEU A 101 -9.39 -0.79 5.66
N ARG A 102 -10.65 -0.35 5.58
CA ARG A 102 -11.69 -0.69 6.56
C ARG A 102 -11.92 -2.18 6.70
N PHE A 103 -12.16 -2.91 5.61
CA PHE A 103 -12.45 -4.35 5.74
C PHE A 103 -11.21 -5.17 6.15
N ARG A 104 -10.00 -4.61 5.99
CA ARG A 104 -8.75 -5.29 6.39
C ARG A 104 -8.28 -4.96 7.80
N LEU A 105 -8.43 -3.72 8.23
CA LEU A 105 -7.89 -3.19 9.49
C LEU A 105 -9.00 -2.85 10.51
N GLY A 106 -10.27 -2.94 10.11
CA GLY A 106 -11.39 -2.47 10.92
C GLY A 106 -11.53 -0.96 10.90
N ASP A 107 -12.25 -0.44 11.88
CA ASP A 107 -12.58 1.00 11.96
C ASP A 107 -11.47 1.83 12.64
N CYS A 108 -10.62 1.19 13.43
CA CYS A 108 -9.56 1.82 14.21
C CYS A 108 -8.18 1.42 13.67
N PHE A 109 -7.65 2.23 12.75
CA PHE A 109 -6.29 2.07 12.24
C PHE A 109 -5.55 3.41 12.18
N ARG A 110 -4.24 3.35 11.99
CA ARG A 110 -3.35 4.50 11.98
C ARG A 110 -2.28 4.38 10.90
N LEU A 111 -1.65 5.50 10.56
CA LEU A 111 -0.45 5.53 9.73
C LEU A 111 0.76 5.08 10.55
N ASP A 112 1.49 4.09 10.05
CA ASP A 112 2.68 3.56 10.71
C ASP A 112 3.96 4.19 10.15
N ARG A 113 4.16 4.14 8.84
CA ARG A 113 5.34 4.66 8.14
C ARG A 113 5.03 5.02 6.70
N ILE A 114 5.86 5.88 6.13
CA ILE A 114 5.79 6.25 4.71
C ILE A 114 7.18 6.27 4.09
N TYR A 115 7.25 6.04 2.78
CA TYR A 115 8.41 6.34 1.98
C TYR A 115 8.05 6.34 0.50
N GLY A 116 8.73 7.15 -0.28
CA GLY A 116 8.68 7.06 -1.72
C GLY A 116 9.70 6.08 -2.26
N MET A 117 9.45 5.56 -3.45
CA MET A 117 10.38 4.74 -4.20
C MET A 117 10.68 5.34 -5.56
N TYR A 118 11.96 5.30 -5.91
CA TYR A 118 12.50 5.83 -7.14
C TYR A 118 13.44 4.81 -7.81
N MET A 119 13.28 4.59 -9.11
CA MET A 119 14.20 3.74 -9.88
C MET A 119 14.45 4.29 -11.28
N LYS A 120 15.68 4.11 -11.78
CA LYS A 120 16.06 4.36 -13.18
C LYS A 120 16.23 3.05 -13.94
N GLU A 121 16.22 3.11 -15.26
CA GLU A 121 16.49 1.97 -16.14
C GLU A 121 17.77 1.24 -15.71
N GLY A 122 17.69 -0.08 -15.60
CA GLY A 122 18.81 -0.94 -15.18
C GLY A 122 19.01 -1.05 -13.67
N MET A 123 18.25 -0.34 -12.83
CA MET A 123 18.35 -0.53 -11.38
C MET A 123 17.90 -1.94 -10.96
N PRO A 124 18.65 -2.59 -10.04
CA PRO A 124 18.43 -3.99 -9.70
C PRO A 124 17.17 -4.21 -8.86
N ARG A 125 16.74 -5.47 -8.81
CA ARG A 125 15.67 -5.93 -7.93
C ARG A 125 16.04 -5.82 -6.45
N GLY A 126 15.02 -5.76 -5.60
CA GLY A 126 15.14 -6.05 -4.17
C GLY A 126 14.96 -7.54 -3.88
N ARG A 127 15.23 -7.93 -2.63
CA ARG A 127 14.92 -9.28 -2.13
C ARG A 127 13.41 -9.46 -1.92
N LEU A 128 12.92 -10.67 -2.12
CA LEU A 128 11.58 -11.02 -1.68
C LEU A 128 11.57 -11.10 -0.15
N HIS A 129 10.52 -10.56 0.46
CA HIS A 129 10.34 -10.54 1.90
C HIS A 129 8.86 -10.45 2.27
N ALA A 130 8.56 -10.72 3.53
CA ALA A 130 7.31 -10.36 4.17
C ALA A 130 7.66 -9.75 5.53
N ASP A 131 6.95 -8.71 5.97
CA ASP A 131 7.21 -8.14 7.29
C ASP A 131 6.53 -8.99 8.38
N TYR A 132 5.49 -9.75 7.99
CA TYR A 132 4.74 -10.69 8.84
C TYR A 132 4.55 -12.07 8.18
N GLY A 133 4.05 -13.05 8.96
CA GLY A 133 3.77 -14.40 8.47
C GLY A 133 5.02 -15.29 8.36
N ALA A 134 4.86 -16.47 7.75
CA ALA A 134 5.91 -17.49 7.76
C ALA A 134 7.25 -16.98 7.20
N THR A 135 7.25 -16.14 6.16
CA THR A 135 8.47 -15.60 5.52
C THR A 135 9.14 -14.47 6.34
N SER A 136 8.48 -13.90 7.36
CA SER A 136 9.08 -12.85 8.19
C SER A 136 10.34 -13.31 8.92
N PRO A 137 11.43 -12.51 8.97
CA PRO A 137 12.71 -12.92 9.54
C PRO A 137 12.64 -13.23 11.04
N THR A 138 11.66 -12.64 11.76
CA THR A 138 11.50 -12.79 13.21
C THR A 138 10.56 -13.94 13.59
N THR A 139 9.80 -14.49 12.63
CA THR A 139 8.83 -15.54 12.91
C THR A 139 9.50 -16.92 12.94
N ARG A 140 9.26 -17.64 14.02
CA ARG A 140 9.60 -19.06 14.22
C ARG A 140 8.36 -19.77 14.74
N ALA A 141 8.10 -20.98 14.26
CA ALA A 141 7.08 -21.86 14.82
C ALA A 141 7.78 -23.01 15.53
N ASN A 142 7.36 -23.32 16.76
CA ASN A 142 7.84 -24.51 17.46
C ASN A 142 6.92 -25.71 17.12
N PRO A 143 7.47 -26.89 16.82
CA PRO A 143 6.65 -28.09 16.65
C PRO A 143 5.75 -28.34 17.86
N GLY A 144 4.46 -28.55 17.63
CA GLY A 144 3.47 -28.81 18.69
C GLY A 144 2.75 -27.58 19.24
N GLU A 145 3.15 -26.36 18.87
CA GLU A 145 2.35 -25.16 19.18
C GLU A 145 1.13 -25.08 18.26
N TYR A 146 -0.07 -25.01 18.86
CA TYR A 146 -1.29 -24.73 18.13
C TYR A 146 -1.37 -23.24 17.81
N VAL A 147 -1.35 -22.91 16.52
CA VAL A 147 -1.63 -21.56 16.02
C VAL A 147 -3.05 -21.59 15.45
N PRO A 148 -4.03 -20.92 16.08
CA PRO A 148 -5.40 -20.95 15.59
C PRO A 148 -5.47 -20.32 14.21
N PHE A 149 -6.05 -21.03 13.25
CA PHE A 149 -6.64 -20.41 12.08
C PHE A 149 -7.89 -19.66 12.56
N ARG A 150 -8.08 -18.41 12.13
CA ARG A 150 -9.33 -17.69 12.41
C ARG A 150 -10.44 -18.28 11.52
N ASP A 151 -11.60 -18.53 12.11
CA ASP A 151 -12.65 -19.39 11.55
C ASP A 151 -13.23 -18.90 10.20
N ASP A 152 -13.20 -17.58 9.92
CA ASP A 152 -13.83 -17.02 8.72
C ASP A 152 -13.12 -15.78 8.12
N GLN A 153 -12.20 -15.13 8.84
CA GLN A 153 -11.52 -13.91 8.36
C GLN A 153 -10.04 -13.83 8.75
N ILE A 154 -9.20 -13.45 7.78
CA ILE A 154 -7.80 -13.14 8.04
C ILE A 154 -7.70 -11.67 8.46
N TYR A 155 -7.40 -11.40 9.73
CA TYR A 155 -6.93 -10.08 10.16
C TYR A 155 -5.40 -10.04 10.18
N ASN A 156 -4.83 -9.29 9.26
CA ASN A 156 -3.41 -8.93 9.31
C ASN A 156 -3.31 -7.51 9.84
N GLY A 157 -2.40 -7.28 10.79
CA GLY A 157 -2.30 -5.99 11.47
C GLY A 157 -1.80 -4.84 10.60
N PHE A 158 -1.37 -5.11 9.37
CA PHE A 158 -0.74 -4.14 8.48
C PHE A 158 -1.17 -4.28 7.02
N VAL A 159 -1.43 -3.13 6.38
CA VAL A 159 -1.70 -2.99 4.95
C VAL A 159 -0.82 -1.86 4.39
N VAL A 160 -0.21 -2.12 3.24
CA VAL A 160 0.54 -1.13 2.47
C VAL A 160 -0.31 -0.66 1.30
N VAL A 161 -0.35 0.64 1.09
CA VAL A 161 -0.91 1.29 -0.10
C VAL A 161 0.26 1.89 -0.87
N THR A 162 0.41 1.49 -2.13
CA THR A 162 1.40 2.04 -3.07
C THR A 162 0.68 2.80 -4.16
N TRP A 163 0.89 4.10 -4.24
CA TRP A 163 0.43 4.93 -5.35
C TRP A 163 1.47 4.91 -6.46
N CYS A 164 1.07 4.48 -7.66
CA CYS A 164 1.94 4.43 -8.84
C CYS A 164 1.87 5.78 -9.57
N LEU A 165 2.96 6.57 -9.57
CA LEU A 165 3.03 7.86 -10.25
C LEU A 165 3.55 7.78 -11.68
N THR A 166 4.05 6.60 -12.07
CA THR A 166 4.44 6.24 -13.44
C THR A 166 3.99 4.83 -13.75
N ASP A 167 3.93 4.47 -15.03
CA ASP A 167 3.50 3.14 -15.45
C ASP A 167 4.45 2.05 -14.94
N THR A 168 3.90 1.02 -14.31
CA THR A 168 4.62 -0.18 -13.84
C THR A 168 3.97 -1.45 -14.41
N GLY A 169 4.67 -2.59 -14.36
CA GLY A 169 4.14 -3.87 -14.89
C GLY A 169 5.21 -4.87 -15.32
N PRO A 170 4.82 -6.06 -15.81
CA PRO A 170 5.73 -7.16 -16.15
C PRO A 170 6.94 -6.78 -17.02
N GLY A 171 6.74 -5.92 -18.02
CA GLY A 171 7.83 -5.47 -18.91
C GLY A 171 8.58 -4.22 -18.44
N LYS A 172 8.23 -3.68 -17.26
CA LYS A 172 8.80 -2.44 -16.71
C LYS A 172 9.50 -2.67 -15.38
N GLY A 173 9.01 -3.62 -14.57
CA GLY A 173 9.40 -3.83 -13.19
C GLY A 173 8.47 -3.12 -12.21
N GLY A 174 8.94 -2.94 -10.97
CA GLY A 174 8.17 -2.30 -9.90
C GLY A 174 7.76 -3.29 -8.82
N PHE A 175 6.55 -3.17 -8.27
CA PHE A 175 6.07 -4.07 -7.23
C PHE A 175 5.96 -5.51 -7.79
N CYS A 176 6.48 -6.48 -7.05
CA CYS A 176 6.26 -7.90 -7.33
C CYS A 176 5.81 -8.64 -6.08
N CYS A 177 5.09 -9.75 -6.25
CA CYS A 177 4.62 -10.56 -5.13
C CYS A 177 4.36 -12.01 -5.52
N ILE A 178 4.18 -12.86 -4.51
CA ILE A 178 3.67 -14.23 -4.65
C ILE A 178 2.23 -14.24 -4.14
N PRO A 179 1.22 -14.28 -5.02
CA PRO A 179 -0.19 -14.26 -4.61
C PRO A 179 -0.51 -15.39 -3.64
N GLY A 180 -1.28 -15.10 -2.59
CA GLY A 180 -1.70 -16.09 -1.59
C GLY A 180 -0.64 -16.43 -0.54
N SER A 181 0.61 -15.99 -0.70
CA SER A 181 1.70 -16.30 0.23
C SER A 181 1.52 -15.70 1.64
N HIS A 182 0.61 -14.73 1.82
CA HIS A 182 0.20 -14.23 3.13
C HIS A 182 -0.50 -15.28 3.99
N LYS A 183 -0.92 -16.40 3.40
CA LYS A 183 -1.48 -17.58 4.08
C LYS A 183 -0.49 -18.75 4.16
N SER A 184 0.75 -18.56 3.70
CA SER A 184 1.76 -19.62 3.73
C SER A 184 2.16 -19.93 5.17
N ASN A 185 2.24 -21.23 5.49
CA ASN A 185 2.81 -21.73 6.74
C ASN A 185 4.31 -22.06 6.61
N TYR A 186 4.85 -21.98 5.39
CA TYR A 186 6.25 -22.30 5.10
C TYR A 186 7.00 -21.05 4.63
N LYS A 187 8.29 -20.99 4.98
CA LYS A 187 9.22 -19.95 4.51
C LYS A 187 9.29 -19.97 2.99
N LEU A 188 9.51 -18.80 2.38
CA LEU A 188 9.88 -18.67 0.98
C LEU A 188 11.06 -19.61 0.65
N PRO A 189 10.91 -20.54 -0.31
CA PRO A 189 12.02 -21.37 -0.77
C PRO A 189 13.16 -20.54 -1.36
N GLN A 190 14.40 -20.89 -1.01
CA GLN A 190 15.60 -20.19 -1.47
C GLN A 190 15.69 -20.13 -3.01
N GLN A 191 15.29 -21.20 -3.69
CA GLN A 191 15.29 -21.26 -5.16
C GLN A 191 14.42 -20.17 -5.80
N ILE A 192 13.35 -19.74 -5.12
CA ILE A 192 12.49 -18.65 -5.58
C ILE A 192 13.07 -17.28 -5.21
N ASP A 193 13.71 -17.12 -4.04
CA ASP A 193 14.33 -15.84 -3.64
C ASP A 193 15.56 -15.50 -4.50
N GLU A 194 16.31 -16.52 -4.94
CA GLU A 194 17.51 -16.37 -5.76
C GLU A 194 17.20 -15.97 -7.21
N ALA A 195 16.15 -16.53 -7.81
CA ALA A 195 15.72 -16.25 -9.18
C ALA A 195 14.20 -16.01 -9.28
N PRO A 196 13.67 -14.92 -8.68
CA PRO A 196 12.24 -14.68 -8.61
C PRO A 196 11.62 -14.44 -9.98
N GLU A 197 12.33 -13.80 -10.91
CA GLU A 197 11.91 -13.60 -12.30
C GLU A 197 11.68 -14.90 -13.08
N ASP A 198 12.36 -16.00 -12.72
CA ASP A 198 12.21 -17.31 -13.37
C ASP A 198 11.08 -18.14 -12.73
N SER A 199 10.56 -17.72 -11.57
CA SER A 199 9.53 -18.45 -10.85
C SER A 199 8.13 -18.07 -11.35
N PRO A 200 7.31 -19.02 -11.83
CA PRO A 200 5.93 -18.73 -12.26
C PRO A 200 5.01 -18.33 -11.09
N SER A 201 5.48 -18.47 -9.85
CA SER A 201 4.73 -18.06 -8.65
C SER A 201 4.86 -16.57 -8.36
N VAL A 202 5.89 -15.91 -8.89
CA VAL A 202 6.11 -14.47 -8.71
C VAL A 202 5.44 -13.73 -9.85
N ILE A 203 4.65 -12.72 -9.49
CA ILE A 203 4.00 -11.84 -10.46
C ILE A 203 4.46 -10.40 -10.28
N ILE A 204 4.42 -9.64 -11.37
CA ILE A 204 4.51 -8.19 -11.39
C ILE A 204 3.18 -7.71 -11.96
N PRO A 205 2.22 -7.22 -11.15
CA PRO A 205 0.94 -6.79 -11.69
C PRO A 205 1.11 -5.56 -12.59
N GLU A 206 0.28 -5.47 -13.64
CA GLU A 206 0.13 -4.20 -14.38
C GLU A 206 -0.48 -3.16 -13.44
N ALA A 207 0.14 -1.98 -13.38
CA ALA A 207 -0.38 -0.84 -12.65
C ALA A 207 0.08 0.43 -13.39
N PRO A 208 -0.75 0.94 -14.32
CA PRO A 208 -0.54 2.22 -14.98
C PRO A 208 -0.43 3.37 -13.99
N ALA A 209 0.16 4.49 -14.42
CA ALA A 209 0.20 5.71 -13.62
C ALA A 209 -1.21 6.12 -13.14
N GLY A 210 -1.34 6.45 -11.87
CA GLY A 210 -2.61 6.70 -11.19
C GLY A 210 -3.23 5.48 -10.51
N SER A 211 -2.65 4.29 -10.66
CA SER A 211 -3.13 3.10 -9.94
C SER A 211 -2.73 3.13 -8.45
N ALA A 212 -3.57 2.49 -7.61
CA ALA A 212 -3.25 2.15 -6.23
C ALA A 212 -3.08 0.64 -6.08
N ILE A 213 -1.92 0.19 -5.60
CA ILE A 213 -1.68 -1.21 -5.23
C ILE A 213 -1.82 -1.32 -3.71
N LEU A 214 -2.72 -2.17 -3.23
CA LEU A 214 -2.88 -2.43 -1.81
C LEU A 214 -2.46 -3.87 -1.51
N PHE A 215 -1.66 -4.10 -0.49
CA PHE A 215 -1.26 -5.46 -0.11
C PHE A 215 -1.03 -5.59 1.39
N THR A 216 -1.24 -6.78 1.93
CA THR A 216 -0.90 -7.05 3.32
C THR A 216 0.60 -7.26 3.48
N GLU A 217 1.19 -6.75 4.56
CA GLU A 217 2.62 -6.96 4.82
C GLU A 217 3.02 -8.43 5.06
N ALA A 218 2.05 -9.32 5.28
CA ALA A 218 2.28 -10.76 5.34
C ALA A 218 2.49 -11.40 3.96
N LEU A 219 2.14 -10.70 2.87
CA LEU A 219 2.35 -11.16 1.51
C LEU A 219 3.86 -11.17 1.23
N THR A 220 4.38 -12.25 0.69
CA THR A 220 5.76 -12.27 0.17
C THR A 220 5.81 -11.38 -1.06
N HIS A 221 6.59 -10.29 -0.97
CA HIS A 221 6.64 -9.23 -1.95
C HIS A 221 8.07 -8.67 -2.09
N GLY A 222 8.28 -7.86 -3.12
CA GLY A 222 9.56 -7.22 -3.37
C GLY A 222 9.45 -6.15 -4.44
N THR A 223 10.61 -5.75 -4.93
CA THR A 223 10.73 -4.83 -6.07
C THR A 223 11.45 -5.57 -7.19
N ALA A 224 10.79 -5.77 -8.33
CA ALA A 224 11.41 -6.26 -9.55
C ALA A 224 12.37 -5.22 -10.14
N ALA A 225 13.39 -5.70 -10.84
CA ALA A 225 14.36 -4.85 -11.54
C ALA A 225 13.66 -3.92 -12.52
N TRP A 226 14.15 -2.69 -12.64
CA TRP A 226 13.50 -1.67 -13.45
C TRP A 226 14.05 -1.66 -14.87
N GLN A 227 13.17 -1.93 -15.84
CA GLN A 227 13.52 -2.10 -17.26
C GLN A 227 12.96 -0.98 -18.15
N ALA A 228 12.09 -0.12 -17.61
CA ALA A 228 11.52 0.98 -18.39
C ALA A 228 12.50 2.16 -18.52
N ARG A 229 12.43 2.85 -19.67
CA ARG A 229 13.23 4.04 -19.98
C ARG A 229 12.85 5.26 -19.14
N HIS A 230 11.62 5.33 -18.65
CA HIS A 230 11.18 6.36 -17.70
C HIS A 230 11.48 5.94 -16.27
N GLU A 231 11.47 6.91 -15.36
CA GLU A 231 11.73 6.65 -13.94
C GLU A 231 10.52 5.97 -13.27
N ARG A 232 10.79 4.97 -12.42
CA ARG A 232 9.78 4.51 -11.47
C ARG A 232 9.59 5.60 -10.42
N ARG A 233 8.33 5.97 -10.16
CA ARG A 233 7.97 6.84 -9.05
C ARG A 233 6.76 6.26 -8.35
N ALA A 234 6.90 5.96 -7.06
CA ALA A 234 5.80 5.42 -6.26
C ALA A 234 5.84 5.98 -4.83
N LEU A 235 4.67 6.11 -4.20
CA LEU A 235 4.53 6.56 -2.82
C LEU A 235 3.91 5.45 -2.00
N LEU A 236 4.55 5.06 -0.90
CA LEU A 236 4.08 3.98 -0.04
C LEU A 236 3.61 4.54 1.29
N TYR A 237 2.37 4.21 1.63
CA TYR A 237 1.71 4.52 2.89
C TYR A 237 1.40 3.21 3.58
N LYS A 238 1.94 3.04 4.79
CA LYS A 238 1.76 1.80 5.54
C LYS A 238 0.85 2.08 6.73
N TYR A 239 -0.21 1.31 6.84
CA TYR A 239 -1.22 1.43 7.88
C TYR A 239 -1.17 0.21 8.79
N CYS A 240 -1.49 0.43 10.06
CA CYS A 240 -1.63 -0.65 11.02
C CYS A 240 -2.86 -0.47 11.91
N ILE A 241 -3.35 -1.56 12.49
CA ILE A 241 -4.40 -1.51 13.51
C ILE A 241 -3.96 -0.65 14.70
N SER A 242 -4.90 0.03 15.33
CA SER A 242 -4.63 1.12 16.27
C SER A 242 -3.68 0.79 17.42
N HIS A 243 -3.68 -0.43 17.94
CA HIS A 243 -2.91 -0.81 19.13
C HIS A 243 -1.53 -1.40 18.81
N VAL A 244 -1.09 -1.38 17.55
CA VAL A 244 0.20 -1.93 17.10
C VAL A 244 1.09 -0.83 16.54
N ALA A 245 2.40 -0.96 16.77
CA ALA A 245 3.41 -0.10 16.16
C ALA A 245 4.62 -0.94 15.74
N TRP A 246 5.21 -0.59 14.59
CA TRP A 246 6.43 -1.24 14.11
C TRP A 246 7.69 -0.82 14.88
N THR A 247 7.78 0.47 15.20
CA THR A 247 8.80 1.01 16.08
C THR A 247 8.15 1.97 17.07
N ALA A 248 8.90 2.38 18.10
CA ALA A 248 8.45 3.44 19.01
C ALA A 248 8.36 4.83 18.34
N ARG A 249 8.93 5.01 17.13
CA ARG A 249 8.86 6.26 16.36
C ARG A 249 7.63 6.27 15.45
N ARG A 250 7.11 7.45 15.15
CA ARG A 250 5.92 7.65 14.31
C ARG A 250 6.11 8.78 13.31
N VAL A 251 5.45 8.65 12.16
CA VAL A 251 5.29 9.76 11.20
C VAL A 251 4.68 10.94 11.94
N GLN A 252 5.29 12.11 11.79
CA GLN A 252 4.76 13.34 12.37
C GLN A 252 3.83 14.02 11.37
N PRO A 253 2.77 14.72 11.83
CA PRO A 253 1.95 15.52 10.93
C PRO A 253 2.80 16.63 10.28
N PRO A 254 2.63 16.91 8.98
CA PRO A 254 3.30 18.04 8.33
C PRO A 254 2.82 19.37 8.95
N PRO A 255 3.74 20.28 9.35
CA PRO A 255 3.36 21.49 10.09
C PRO A 255 2.64 22.54 9.23
N GLU A 256 2.83 22.52 7.91
CA GLU A 256 2.32 23.55 6.99
C GLU A 256 1.01 23.14 6.28
N VAL A 257 0.46 21.97 6.60
CA VAL A 257 -0.75 21.45 5.96
C VAL A 257 -1.84 21.23 6.99
N GLU A 258 -3.02 21.79 6.73
CA GLU A 258 -4.19 21.56 7.58
C GLU A 258 -4.73 20.15 7.37
N LEU A 259 -4.77 19.37 8.46
CA LEU A 259 -5.28 18.00 8.44
C LEU A 259 -6.77 17.96 8.74
N THR A 260 -7.52 17.17 7.96
CA THR A 260 -8.91 16.85 8.29
C THR A 260 -8.99 16.11 9.65
N PRO A 261 -10.14 16.13 10.35
CA PRO A 261 -10.31 15.37 11.59
C PRO A 261 -9.94 13.88 11.45
N ARG A 262 -10.27 13.26 10.31
CA ARG A 262 -9.89 11.87 10.01
C ARG A 262 -8.39 11.72 9.84
N GLN A 263 -7.74 12.61 9.10
CA GLN A 263 -6.28 12.58 8.93
C GLN A 263 -5.56 12.76 10.27
N GLN A 264 -6.04 13.63 11.16
CA GLN A 264 -5.48 13.78 12.50
C GLN A 264 -5.53 12.47 13.31
N ILE A 265 -6.59 11.67 13.17
CA ILE A 265 -6.70 10.36 13.82
C ILE A 265 -5.57 9.42 13.35
N LEU A 266 -5.19 9.45 12.06
CA LEU A 266 -4.15 8.59 11.50
C LEU A 266 -2.77 8.80 12.14
N PHE A 267 -2.49 9.94 12.76
CA PHE A 267 -1.22 10.24 13.44
C PHE A 267 -1.21 9.91 14.94
N ARG A 268 -2.35 9.48 15.52
CA ARG A 268 -2.47 9.22 16.96
C ARG A 268 -1.53 8.11 17.44
N ASP A 269 -1.28 8.15 18.75
CA ASP A 269 -0.52 7.13 19.46
C ASP A 269 -1.24 5.77 19.40
N PRO A 270 -0.50 4.66 19.53
CA PRO A 270 -1.13 3.37 19.64
C PRO A 270 -2.14 3.34 20.81
N GLY A 271 -3.31 2.77 20.56
CA GLY A 271 -4.39 2.74 21.55
C GLY A 271 -5.37 1.61 21.31
N ASP A 272 -5.94 1.12 22.40
CA ASP A 272 -7.02 0.12 22.41
C ASP A 272 -8.21 0.63 21.56
N PRO A 273 -8.64 -0.11 20.51
CA PRO A 273 -9.71 0.33 19.61
C PRO A 273 -10.99 0.68 20.38
N PHE A 274 -11.65 1.77 19.96
CA PHE A 274 -12.88 2.34 20.54
C PHE A 274 -12.78 2.86 21.99
N ARG A 275 -11.80 2.41 22.79
CA ARG A 275 -11.58 2.89 24.15
C ARG A 275 -10.61 4.06 24.23
N HIS A 276 -9.48 3.93 23.55
CA HIS A 276 -8.39 4.92 23.54
C HIS A 276 -8.02 5.37 22.12
N PHE A 277 -8.68 4.79 21.11
CA PHE A 277 -8.51 5.15 19.71
C PHE A 277 -9.88 5.24 19.02
N PRO A 278 -10.24 6.39 18.40
CA PRO A 278 -11.56 6.58 17.80
C PRO A 278 -11.71 5.84 16.46
N SER A 279 -12.95 5.65 16.01
CA SER A 279 -13.21 5.20 14.65
C SER A 279 -12.81 6.27 13.62
N LEU A 280 -12.26 5.85 12.48
CA LEU A 280 -12.02 6.71 11.31
C LEU A 280 -13.30 6.97 10.48
N PHE A 281 -14.39 6.26 10.77
CA PHE A 281 -15.62 6.24 9.98
C PHE A 281 -16.84 6.80 10.71
N GLU A 282 -16.70 7.10 12.00
CA GLU A 282 -17.70 7.86 12.74
C GLU A 282 -17.53 9.34 12.44
N GLU A 283 -18.63 10.05 12.20
CA GLU A 283 -18.60 11.50 12.15
C GLU A 283 -18.19 12.01 13.53
N ALA A 284 -17.23 12.94 13.57
CA ALA A 284 -16.86 13.58 14.82
C ALA A 284 -18.14 14.22 15.38
N VAL A 285 -18.64 13.68 16.49
CA VAL A 285 -19.73 14.34 17.22
C VAL A 285 -19.18 15.69 17.63
N ALA A 286 -19.70 16.76 17.02
CA ALA A 286 -19.36 18.12 17.41
C ALA A 286 -19.69 18.25 18.90
N VAL A 287 -18.66 18.44 19.72
CA VAL A 287 -18.78 18.75 21.15
C VAL A 287 -18.97 20.25 21.31
#